data_AF-A0A2M6WCK4-F1
#
_entry.id   AF-A0A2M6WCK4-F1
#
_cell.length_a   1.000
_cell.length_b   1.000
_cell.length_c   1.000
_cell.angle_alpha   90.00
_cell.angle_beta   90.00
_cell.angle_gamma   90.00
#
_symmetry.space_group_name_H-M   'P 1'
#
loop_
_entity.id
_entity.type
_entity.pdbx_description
1 polymer ?
#
loop_
_entity_poly.entity_id
_entity_poly.type
_entity_poly.pdbx_seq_one_letter_code
_entity_poly.pdbx_strand_id
1 'polypeptide(L)'
;MFKNQVNKFYLASFLKNQTYFVPIMVIFFQDLGLSYSEIFWIYTMGSIFSFIIEIPTGLFADIFGKRKSIILSKLFIFISFIFFGLATGFWSLILANLLYELGKSFRSGTETAFVYDYLAQTQGSPGYTRVKADQKFYARLSESIGTAVGGFLAVKLGFSAVFL
;
A
#
# COMPACT_ATOMS: atom_id res chain seq x y z
N MET A 1 13.80 1.14 26.51
CA MET A 1 13.47 2.20 25.52
C MET A 1 13.56 1.70 24.08
N PHE A 2 14.64 1.00 23.67
CA PHE A 2 14.81 0.44 22.31
C PHE A 2 13.73 -0.56 21.86
N LYS A 3 13.38 -1.55 22.68
CA LYS A 3 12.32 -2.53 22.38
C LYS A 3 10.98 -1.88 22.01
N ASN A 4 10.62 -0.76 22.65
CA ASN A 4 9.35 -0.07 22.37
C ASN A 4 9.33 0.66 21.02
N GLN A 5 10.47 1.15 20.52
CA GLN A 5 10.54 1.78 19.19
C GLN A 5 10.54 0.73 18.08
N VAL A 6 11.29 -0.36 18.26
CA VAL A 6 11.32 -1.49 17.31
C VAL A 6 9.96 -2.19 17.22
N ASN A 7 9.28 -2.41 18.35
CA ASN A 7 7.92 -2.96 18.34
C ASN A 7 6.92 -2.05 17.63
N LYS A 8 7.11 -0.72 17.67
CA LYS A 8 6.29 0.21 16.88
C LYS A 8 6.55 0.06 15.38
N PHE A 9 7.77 -0.26 14.94
CA PHE A 9 8.04 -0.58 13.54
C PHE A 9 7.37 -1.88 13.09
N TYR A 10 7.38 -2.91 13.93
CA TYR A 10 6.71 -4.18 13.61
C TYR A 10 5.19 -4.03 13.59
N LEU A 11 4.62 -3.36 14.60
CA LEU A 11 3.19 -3.08 14.65
C LEU A 11 2.75 -2.18 13.48
N ALA A 12 3.56 -1.17 13.12
CA ALA A 12 3.28 -0.36 11.94
C ALA A 12 3.35 -1.18 10.65
N SER A 13 4.35 -2.05 10.48
CA SER A 13 4.43 -2.95 9.31
C SER A 13 3.26 -3.93 9.24
N PHE A 14 2.77 -4.41 10.38
CA PHE A 14 1.60 -5.29 10.45
C PHE A 14 0.29 -4.56 10.15
N LEU A 15 0.05 -3.40 10.75
CA LEU A 15 -1.21 -2.68 10.56
C LEU A 15 -1.30 -2.01 9.18
N LYS A 16 -0.17 -1.60 8.58
CA LYS A 16 -0.14 -0.85 7.32
C LYS A 16 -0.16 -1.73 6.05
N ASN A 17 0.17 -3.01 6.14
CA ASN A 17 0.26 -3.91 4.99
C ASN A 17 -0.92 -4.90 4.93
N GLN A 18 -2.08 -4.45 5.39
CA GLN A 18 -3.27 -5.27 5.26
C GLN A 18 -3.79 -5.15 3.81
N THR A 19 -3.52 -6.16 3.00
CA THR A 19 -3.94 -6.25 1.59
C THR A 19 -5.26 -7.00 1.46
N TYR A 20 -6.29 -6.57 2.19
CA TYR A 20 -7.60 -7.25 2.19
C TYR A 20 -8.20 -7.41 0.79
N PHE A 21 -7.96 -6.43 -0.07
CA PHE A 21 -8.57 -6.33 -1.38
C PHE A 21 -7.81 -7.06 -2.50
N VAL A 22 -6.50 -7.29 -2.36
CA VAL A 22 -5.66 -7.92 -3.41
C VAL A 22 -6.22 -9.25 -3.94
N PRO A 23 -6.63 -10.23 -3.09
CA PRO A 23 -7.14 -11.51 -3.60
C PRO A 23 -8.46 -11.40 -4.35
N ILE A 24 -9.27 -10.36 -4.06
CA ILE A 24 -10.60 -10.18 -4.62
C ILE A 24 -10.62 -9.14 -5.75
N MET A 25 -9.54 -8.39 -5.96
CA MET A 25 -9.51 -7.23 -6.85
C MET A 25 -9.82 -7.59 -8.31
N VAL A 26 -9.23 -8.67 -8.81
CA VAL A 26 -9.52 -9.17 -10.16
C VAL A 26 -10.96 -9.63 -10.26
N ILE A 27 -11.46 -10.35 -9.25
CA ILE A 27 -12.85 -10.84 -9.21
C ILE A 27 -13.83 -9.67 -9.20
N PHE A 28 -13.56 -8.63 -8.40
CA PHE A 28 -14.33 -7.39 -8.36
C PHE A 28 -14.38 -6.70 -9.74
N PHE A 29 -13.24 -6.62 -10.44
CA PHE A 29 -13.23 -6.02 -11.78
C PHE A 29 -14.03 -6.86 -12.79
N GLN A 30 -13.97 -8.18 -12.68
CA GLN A 30 -14.81 -9.08 -13.49
C GLN A 30 -16.30 -8.96 -13.15
N ASP A 31 -16.65 -8.77 -11.88
CA ASP A 31 -18.04 -8.52 -11.43
C ASP A 31 -18.61 -7.21 -12.00
N LEU A 32 -17.75 -6.21 -12.18
CA LEU A 32 -18.06 -4.98 -12.93
C LEU A 32 -18.10 -5.16 -14.46
N GLY A 33 -17.94 -6.39 -14.96
CA GLY A 33 -18.07 -6.75 -16.38
C GLY A 33 -16.80 -6.55 -17.22
N LEU A 34 -15.64 -6.30 -16.62
CA LEU A 34 -14.39 -6.13 -17.37
C LEU A 34 -13.84 -7.46 -17.88
N SER A 35 -13.29 -7.42 -19.09
CA SER A 35 -12.45 -8.47 -19.64
C SER A 35 -11.07 -8.52 -18.99
N TYR A 36 -10.40 -9.68 -19.05
CA TYR A 36 -9.01 -9.80 -18.56
C TYR A 36 -8.05 -8.83 -19.26
N SER A 37 -8.29 -8.50 -20.53
CA SER A 37 -7.50 -7.52 -21.28
C SER A 37 -7.62 -6.11 -20.70
N GLU A 38 -8.83 -5.70 -20.32
CA GLU A 38 -9.07 -4.42 -19.65
C GLU A 38 -8.42 -4.39 -18.26
N ILE A 39 -8.55 -5.48 -17.49
CA ILE A 39 -7.88 -5.62 -16.19
C ILE A 39 -6.36 -5.50 -16.35
N PHE A 40 -5.79 -6.14 -17.36
CA PHE A 40 -4.38 -6.03 -17.69
C PHE A 40 -3.96 -4.58 -17.97
N TRP A 41 -4.77 -3.83 -18.75
CA TRP A 41 -4.49 -2.43 -19.04
C TRP A 41 -4.55 -1.55 -17.79
N ILE A 42 -5.49 -1.77 -16.88
CA ILE A 42 -5.55 -1.04 -15.59
C ILE A 42 -4.22 -1.19 -14.83
N TYR A 43 -3.73 -2.43 -14.68
CA TYR A 43 -2.47 -2.69 -13.97
C TYR A 43 -1.24 -2.14 -14.73
N THR A 44 -1.24 -2.26 -16.06
CA THR A 44 -0.14 -1.78 -16.91
C THR A 44 -0.01 -0.27 -16.83
N MET A 45 -1.12 0.46 -16.99
CA MET A 45 -1.14 1.92 -16.87
C MET A 45 -0.75 2.36 -15.46
N GLY A 46 -1.25 1.69 -14.42
CA GLY A 46 -0.82 1.94 -13.04
C GLY A 46 0.68 1.76 -12.84
N SER A 47 1.26 0.70 -13.40
CA SER A 47 2.68 0.40 -13.28
C SER A 47 3.56 1.43 -13.99
N ILE A 48 3.18 1.80 -15.23
CA ILE A 48 3.87 2.86 -15.99
C ILE A 48 3.78 4.19 -15.24
N PHE A 49 2.59 4.52 -14.74
CA PHE A 49 2.38 5.74 -13.96
C PHE A 49 3.26 5.74 -12.72
N SER A 50 3.24 4.68 -11.90
CA SER A 50 4.07 4.53 -10.71
C SER A 50 5.55 4.74 -11.01
N PHE A 51 6.06 4.14 -12.09
CA PHE A 51 7.45 4.30 -12.52
C PHE A 51 7.79 5.77 -12.82
N ILE A 52 6.91 6.49 -13.52
CA ILE A 52 7.12 7.91 -13.86
C ILE A 52 7.11 8.78 -12.61
N ILE A 53 6.19 8.54 -11.67
CA ILE A 53 6.01 9.39 -10.49
C ILE A 53 6.98 9.07 -9.33
N GLU A 54 7.68 7.94 -9.38
CA GLU A 54 8.62 7.53 -8.33
C GLU A 54 9.70 8.59 -8.09
N ILE A 55 10.27 9.12 -9.17
CA ILE A 55 11.29 10.17 -9.10
C ILE A 55 10.70 11.49 -8.54
N PRO A 56 9.62 12.07 -9.10
CA PRO A 56 8.98 13.27 -8.54
C PRO A 56 8.55 13.14 -7.07
N THR A 57 7.97 12.01 -6.68
CA THR A 57 7.49 11.79 -5.31
C THR A 57 8.65 11.61 -4.33
N GLY A 58 9.76 11.01 -4.76
CA GLY A 58 11.03 10.99 -4.03
C GLY A 58 11.58 12.39 -3.78
N LEU A 59 11.74 13.19 -4.85
CA LEU A 59 12.19 14.58 -4.75
C LEU A 59 11.29 15.42 -3.85
N PHE A 60 9.96 15.22 -3.92
CA PHE A 60 9.02 15.89 -3.03
C PHE A 60 9.30 15.55 -1.56
N ALA A 61 9.60 14.28 -1.24
CA ALA A 61 9.91 13.87 0.12
C ALA A 61 11.22 14.49 0.64
N ASP A 62 12.20 14.68 -0.23
CA ASP A 62 13.48 15.31 0.10
C ASP A 62 13.33 16.81 0.33
N ILE A 63 12.53 17.51 -0.49
CA ILE A 63 12.33 18.96 -0.41
C ILE A 63 11.35 19.36 0.70
N PHE A 64 10.18 18.71 0.76
CA PHE A 64 9.08 19.10 1.65
C PHE A 64 9.04 18.28 2.94
N GLY A 65 9.87 17.26 3.03
CA GLY A 65 10.05 16.44 4.22
C GLY A 65 9.19 15.18 4.25
N LYS A 66 9.82 14.11 4.74
CA LYS A 66 9.28 12.75 4.94
C LYS A 66 7.89 12.71 5.59
N ARG A 67 7.61 13.58 6.58
CA ARG A 67 6.31 13.61 7.28
C ARG A 67 5.14 13.99 6.35
N LYS A 68 5.33 14.97 5.47
CA LYS A 68 4.29 15.41 4.53
C LYS A 68 4.01 14.35 3.48
N SER A 69 5.04 13.68 2.97
CA SER A 69 4.89 12.56 2.04
C SER A 69 4.08 11.41 2.63
N ILE A 70 4.30 11.06 3.90
CA ILE A 70 3.49 10.03 4.57
C ILE A 70 2.02 10.44 4.71
N ILE A 71 1.74 11.72 5.00
CA ILE A 71 0.36 12.22 5.10
C ILE A 71 -0.33 12.16 3.74
N LEU A 72 0.33 12.64 2.69
CA LEU A 72 -0.19 12.59 1.31
C LEU A 72 -0.41 11.15 0.84
N SER A 73 0.54 10.25 1.13
CA SER A 73 0.40 8.82 0.85
C SER A 73 -0.90 8.26 1.42
N LYS A 74 -1.14 8.47 2.71
CA LYS A 74 -2.36 7.99 3.39
C LYS A 74 -3.63 8.61 2.79
N LEU A 75 -3.59 9.90 2.47
CA LEU A 75 -4.72 10.60 1.86
C LEU A 75 -5.07 10.03 0.48
N PHE A 76 -4.08 9.88 -0.40
CA PHE A 76 -4.30 9.33 -1.74
C PHE A 76 -4.76 7.88 -1.72
N ILE A 77 -4.19 7.05 -0.83
CA ILE A 77 -4.64 5.67 -0.64
C ILE A 77 -6.10 5.66 -0.17
N PHE A 78 -6.45 6.46 0.84
CA PHE A 78 -7.83 6.54 1.33
C PHE A 78 -8.81 6.98 0.23
N ILE A 79 -8.47 8.01 -0.52
CA ILE A 79 -9.28 8.47 -1.65
C ILE A 79 -9.40 7.36 -2.71
N SER A 80 -8.32 6.65 -3.04
CA SER A 80 -8.40 5.55 -4.01
C SER A 80 -9.36 4.44 -3.59
N PHE A 81 -9.45 4.13 -2.29
CA PHE A 81 -10.40 3.13 -1.78
C PHE A 81 -11.85 3.57 -1.96
N ILE A 82 -12.15 4.85 -1.71
CA ILE A 82 -13.47 5.43 -2.01
C ILE A 82 -13.78 5.31 -3.50
N PHE A 83 -12.82 5.64 -4.37
CA PHE A 83 -13.01 5.51 -5.81
C PHE A 83 -13.17 4.05 -6.27
N PHE A 84 -12.48 3.09 -5.66
CA PHE A 84 -12.71 1.66 -5.91
C PHE A 84 -14.13 1.24 -5.49
N GLY A 85 -14.59 1.63 -4.29
CA GLY A 85 -15.92 1.29 -3.81
C GLY A 85 -17.06 1.89 -4.66
N LEU A 86 -16.82 3.03 -5.29
CA LEU A 86 -17.78 3.72 -6.18
C LEU A 86 -17.57 3.43 -7.67
N ALA A 87 -16.60 2.60 -8.03
CA ALA A 87 -16.27 2.33 -9.43
C ALA A 87 -17.39 1.55 -10.13
N THR A 88 -17.71 1.95 -11.35
CA THR A 88 -18.77 1.34 -12.17
C THR A 88 -18.26 0.76 -13.49
N GLY A 89 -16.96 0.82 -13.75
CA GLY A 89 -16.37 0.30 -14.98
C GLY A 89 -14.92 0.73 -15.22
N PHE A 90 -14.41 0.39 -16.40
CA PHE A 90 -13.00 0.51 -16.77
C PHE A 90 -12.34 1.85 -16.44
N TRP A 91 -12.90 2.97 -16.89
CA TRP A 91 -12.30 4.29 -16.68
C TRP A 91 -12.27 4.73 -15.22
N SER A 92 -13.34 4.43 -14.46
CA SER A 92 -13.38 4.72 -13.02
C SER A 92 -12.35 3.89 -12.25
N LEU A 93 -12.10 2.65 -12.68
CA LEU A 93 -11.08 1.78 -12.10
C LEU A 93 -9.66 2.21 -12.45
N ILE A 94 -9.41 2.72 -13.67
CA ILE A 94 -8.12 3.35 -14.00
C ILE A 94 -7.84 4.50 -13.03
N LEU A 95 -8.80 5.40 -12.84
CA LEU A 95 -8.62 6.55 -11.95
C LEU A 95 -8.34 6.11 -10.50
N ALA A 96 -9.12 5.16 -9.99
CA ALA A 96 -8.90 4.58 -8.67
C ALA A 96 -7.49 3.98 -8.54
N ASN A 97 -7.06 3.21 -9.55
CA ASN A 97 -5.76 2.56 -9.56
C ASN A 97 -4.59 3.56 -9.64
N LEU A 98 -4.71 4.61 -10.45
CA LEU A 98 -3.70 5.66 -10.53
C LEU A 98 -3.54 6.42 -9.21
N LEU A 99 -4.65 6.75 -8.54
CA LEU A 99 -4.61 7.37 -7.21
C LEU A 99 -3.96 6.45 -6.16
N TYR A 100 -4.23 5.14 -6.25
CA TYR A 100 -3.62 4.15 -5.38
C TYR A 100 -2.10 4.07 -5.59
N GLU A 101 -1.64 3.99 -6.83
CA GLU A 101 -0.21 3.99 -7.18
C GLU A 101 0.49 5.31 -6.78
N LEU A 102 -0.19 6.45 -6.92
CA LEU A 102 0.29 7.75 -6.43
C LEU A 102 0.56 7.72 -4.93
N GLY A 103 -0.42 7.24 -4.16
CA GLY A 103 -0.29 7.13 -2.71
C GLY A 103 0.80 6.15 -2.29
N LYS A 104 0.96 5.03 -3.01
CA LYS A 104 2.05 4.06 -2.78
C LYS A 104 3.43 4.65 -3.04
N SER A 105 3.58 5.43 -4.11
CA SER A 105 4.87 6.03 -4.49
C SER A 105 5.41 6.98 -3.41
N PHE A 106 4.55 7.78 -2.77
CA PHE A 106 4.95 8.63 -1.63
C PHE A 106 5.42 7.82 -0.40
N ARG A 107 5.03 6.55 -0.28
CA ARG A 107 5.39 5.67 0.85
C ARG A 107 6.75 5.01 0.67
N SER A 108 7.07 4.52 -0.54
CA SER A 108 8.21 3.63 -0.81
C SER A 108 9.57 4.26 -0.47
N GLY A 109 9.76 5.55 -0.75
CA GLY A 109 11.02 6.26 -0.47
C GLY A 109 11.27 6.58 1.01
N THR A 110 10.20 6.68 1.82
CA THR A 110 10.30 7.26 3.16
C THR A 110 10.60 6.24 4.25
N GLU A 111 10.00 5.05 4.17
CA GLU A 111 10.10 4.04 5.24
C GLU A 111 11.49 3.39 5.32
N THR A 112 12.13 3.15 4.16
CA THR A 112 13.45 2.52 4.10
C THR A 112 14.54 3.43 4.67
N ALA A 113 14.50 4.71 4.33
CA ALA A 113 15.48 5.69 4.79
C ALA A 113 15.37 5.91 6.31
N PHE A 114 14.14 6.03 6.86
CA PHE A 114 13.96 6.26 8.29
C PHE A 114 14.47 5.11 9.17
N VAL A 115 14.21 3.86 8.78
CA VAL A 115 14.68 2.67 9.53
C VAL A 115 16.20 2.57 9.47
N TYR A 116 16.80 2.85 8.31
CA TYR A 116 18.25 2.85 8.14
C TYR A 116 18.91 3.94 8.99
N ASP A 117 18.44 5.19 8.88
CA ASP A 117 18.97 6.35 9.62
C ASP A 117 18.90 6.13 11.15
N TYR A 118 17.79 5.57 11.65
CA TYR A 118 17.59 5.30 13.07
C TYR A 118 18.53 4.21 13.61
N LEU A 119 18.71 3.11 12.86
CA LEU A 119 19.56 1.99 13.29
C LEU A 119 21.05 2.34 13.21
N ALA A 120 21.45 3.16 12.23
CA ALA A 120 22.83 3.63 12.06
C ALA A 120 23.28 4.58 13.19
N GLN A 121 22.38 5.41 13.71
CA GLN A 121 22.68 6.37 14.79
C GLN A 121 22.60 5.76 16.20
N THR A 122 22.21 4.49 16.31
CA THR A 122 21.96 3.82 17.58
C THR A 122 23.02 2.76 17.88
N GLN A 123 23.93 3.04 18.83
CA GLN A 123 24.89 2.02 19.31
C GLN A 123 24.17 0.84 19.96
N GLY A 124 24.54 -0.39 19.56
CA GLY A 124 23.95 -1.63 20.07
C GLY A 124 22.61 -2.04 19.44
N SER A 125 22.18 -1.37 18.35
CA SER A 125 20.95 -1.76 17.64
C SER A 125 21.11 -3.10 16.89
N PRO A 126 20.03 -3.90 16.73
CA PRO A 126 20.07 -5.07 15.87
C PRO A 126 20.38 -4.66 14.43
N GLY A 127 21.19 -5.45 13.72
CA GLY A 127 21.55 -5.14 12.34
C GLY A 127 20.33 -4.90 11.44
N TYR A 128 20.42 -3.88 10.57
CA TYR A 128 19.34 -3.45 9.66
C TYR A 128 18.66 -4.62 8.93
N THR A 129 19.46 -5.58 8.45
CA THR A 129 18.97 -6.77 7.76
C THR A 129 17.99 -7.58 8.60
N ARG A 130 18.23 -7.72 9.91
CA ARG A 130 17.36 -8.49 10.81
C ARG A 130 16.06 -7.75 11.11
N VAL A 131 16.13 -6.45 11.38
CA VAL A 131 14.92 -5.62 11.62
C VAL A 131 14.04 -5.58 10.37
N LYS A 132 14.64 -5.43 9.19
CA LYS A 132 13.90 -5.44 7.92
C LYS A 132 13.29 -6.81 7.61
N ALA A 133 13.99 -7.90 7.93
CA ALA A 133 13.46 -9.26 7.79
C ALA A 133 12.23 -9.46 8.69
N ASP A 134 12.30 -9.05 9.95
CA ASP A 134 11.17 -9.12 10.89
C ASP A 134 9.99 -8.26 10.40
N GLN A 135 10.24 -7.02 9.96
CA GLN A 135 9.19 -6.16 9.39
C GLN A 135 8.50 -6.82 8.19
N LYS A 136 9.27 -7.46 7.31
CA LYS A 136 8.73 -8.17 6.15
C LYS A 136 7.92 -9.39 6.58
N PHE A 137 8.36 -10.13 7.60
CA PHE A 137 7.63 -11.25 8.18
C PHE A 137 6.26 -10.80 8.72
N TYR A 138 6.21 -9.77 9.56
CA TYR A 138 4.95 -9.25 10.09
C TYR A 138 4.04 -8.67 9.00
N ALA A 139 4.61 -8.03 7.97
CA ALA A 139 3.85 -7.56 6.82
C ALA A 139 3.17 -8.74 6.07
N ARG A 140 3.92 -9.82 5.77
CA ARG A 140 3.36 -11.00 5.11
C ARG A 140 2.30 -11.72 5.94
N LEU A 141 2.48 -11.75 7.26
CA LEU A 141 1.48 -12.33 8.17
C LEU A 141 0.17 -11.52 8.11
N SER A 142 0.29 -10.19 8.13
CA SER A 142 -0.83 -9.26 7.93
C SER A 142 -1.51 -9.48 6.57
N GLU A 143 -0.75 -9.55 5.48
CA GLU A 143 -1.30 -9.78 4.14
C GLU A 143 -2.08 -11.11 4.07
N SER A 144 -1.59 -12.15 4.73
CA SER A 144 -2.25 -13.47 4.77
C SER A 144 -3.58 -13.42 5.53
N ILE A 145 -3.58 -12.80 6.72
CA ILE A 145 -4.80 -12.62 7.53
C ILE A 145 -5.78 -11.72 6.79
N GLY A 146 -5.29 -10.61 6.24
CA GLY A 146 -6.11 -9.66 5.50
C GLY A 146 -6.74 -10.30 4.27
N THR A 147 -6.01 -11.15 3.55
CA THR A 147 -6.53 -11.90 2.40
C THR A 147 -7.70 -12.80 2.80
N ALA A 148 -7.57 -13.54 3.91
CA ALA A 148 -8.65 -14.40 4.41
C ALA A 148 -9.90 -13.60 4.83
N VAL A 149 -9.70 -12.48 5.54
CA VAL A 149 -10.80 -11.60 5.98
C VAL A 149 -11.48 -10.93 4.79
N GLY A 150 -10.71 -10.41 3.83
CA GLY A 150 -11.25 -9.76 2.63
C GLY A 150 -12.07 -10.70 1.77
N GLY A 151 -11.60 -11.94 1.57
CA GLY A 151 -12.37 -12.98 0.89
C GLY A 151 -13.68 -13.31 1.61
N PHE A 152 -13.66 -13.42 2.94
CA PHE A 152 -14.86 -13.66 3.74
C PHE A 152 -15.87 -12.51 3.66
N LEU A 153 -15.40 -11.25 3.75
CA LEU A 153 -16.24 -10.07 3.64
C LEU A 153 -16.86 -9.92 2.25
N ALA A 154 -16.10 -10.20 1.18
CA ALA A 154 -16.59 -10.16 -0.19
C ALA A 154 -17.80 -11.09 -0.39
N VAL A 155 -17.71 -12.31 0.14
CA VAL A 155 -18.80 -13.30 0.04
C VAL A 155 -20.05 -12.89 0.83
N LYS A 156 -19.89 -12.17 1.95
CA LYS A 156 -21.01 -11.80 2.84
C LYS A 156 -21.65 -10.46 2.50
N LEU A 157 -20.88 -9.47 2.08
CA LEU A 157 -21.29 -8.06 1.95
C LEU A 157 -21.21 -7.54 0.51
N GLY A 158 -20.69 -8.34 -0.42
CA GLY A 158 -20.43 -7.93 -1.80
C GLY A 158 -19.02 -7.35 -1.98
N PHE A 159 -18.52 -7.39 -3.21
CA PHE A 159 -17.14 -7.01 -3.51
C PHE A 159 -16.83 -5.53 -3.23
N SER A 160 -17.76 -4.62 -3.54
CA SER A 160 -17.59 -3.17 -3.30
C SER A 160 -17.46 -2.81 -1.82
N ALA A 161 -18.12 -3.57 -0.94
CA ALA A 161 -18.10 -3.33 0.51
C ALA A 161 -16.73 -3.63 1.15
N VAL A 162 -15.84 -4.34 0.47
CA VAL A 162 -14.48 -4.61 0.99
C VAL A 162 -13.56 -3.38 0.85
N PHE A 163 -13.97 -2.40 0.04
CA PHE A 163 -13.22 -1.16 -0.19
C PHE A 163 -13.72 0.03 0.65
N LEU A 164 -14.83 -0.13 1.38
CA LEU A 164 -15.49 0.91 2.20
C LEU A 164 -15.34 0.60 3.70
#